data_AF-A0AAU5AB73-F1
#
_entry.id   AF-A0AAU5AB73-F1
#
_cell.length_a   1.000
_cell.length_b   1.000
_cell.length_c   1.000
_cell.angle_alpha   90.00
_cell.angle_beta   90.00
_cell.angle_gamma   90.00
#
_symmetry.space_group_name_H-M   'P 1'
#
loop_
_entity.id
_entity.type
_entity.pdbx_description
1 polymer ?
#
loop_
_entity_poly.entity_id
_entity_poly.type
_entity_poly.pdbx_seq_one_letter_code
_entity_poly.pdbx_strand_id
1 'polypeptide(L)'
;MALERTLRAPVELPDPVIEKPKPVPGCDVCGACGRQWVEATDPKSPAYDLSHAVDLAIEIRRHPHDWKKKAAERRRKAAEK
;
A
#
# COMPACT_ATOMS: atom_id res chain seq x y z
N MET A 1 10.24 -29.92 33.05
CA MET A 1 10.27 -29.49 31.63
C MET A 1 9.65 -28.10 31.53
N ALA A 2 10.46 -27.05 31.25
CA ALA A 2 10.03 -25.74 30.72
C ALA A 2 11.20 -24.73 30.76
N LEU A 3 12.22 -24.89 29.91
CA LEU A 3 13.33 -23.91 29.80
C LEU A 3 13.91 -23.80 28.38
N GLU A 4 13.19 -24.24 27.35
CA GLU A 4 13.71 -24.24 25.96
C GLU A 4 13.22 -23.03 25.14
N ARG A 5 12.23 -22.26 25.62
CA ARG A 5 11.60 -21.18 24.84
C ARG A 5 12.42 -19.88 24.73
N THR A 6 13.49 -19.69 25.51
CA THR A 6 14.24 -18.42 25.58
C THR A 6 15.69 -18.49 25.07
N LEU A 7 16.17 -19.66 24.63
CA LEU A 7 17.57 -19.86 24.21
C LEU A 7 17.84 -19.53 22.72
N ARG A 8 16.82 -19.11 21.97
CA ARG A 8 16.99 -18.75 20.56
C ARG A 8 17.46 -17.30 20.48
N ALA A 9 18.58 -17.08 19.79
CA ALA A 9 19.08 -15.72 19.51
C ALA A 9 17.95 -14.89 18.87
N PRO A 10 17.85 -13.58 19.21
CA PRO A 10 16.87 -12.69 18.59
C PRO A 10 16.96 -12.79 17.07
N VAL A 11 15.81 -12.98 16.41
CA VAL A 11 15.74 -12.95 14.95
C VAL A 11 15.64 -11.48 14.55
N GLU A 12 16.67 -10.98 13.88
CA GLU A 12 16.64 -9.65 13.27
C GLU A 12 15.79 -9.71 12.01
N LEU A 13 14.66 -8.99 12.02
CA LEU A 13 13.84 -8.78 10.84
C LEU A 13 14.43 -7.59 10.07
N PRO A 14 14.59 -7.70 8.75
CA PRO A 14 14.98 -6.54 7.95
C PRO A 14 13.89 -5.47 8.03
N ASP A 15 14.28 -4.22 7.90
CA ASP A 15 13.34 -3.11 7.83
C ASP A 15 12.27 -3.37 6.75
N PRO A 16 10.99 -3.11 7.06
CA PRO A 16 9.93 -3.32 6.10
C PRO A 16 10.16 -2.44 4.87
N VAL A 17 10.34 -3.08 3.72
CA VAL A 17 10.44 -2.36 2.45
C VAL A 17 9.09 -1.72 2.17
N ILE A 18 9.02 -0.40 2.29
CA ILE A 18 7.81 0.35 1.92
C ILE A 18 7.73 0.37 0.40
N GLU A 19 6.89 -0.52 -0.15
CA GLU A 19 6.64 -0.55 -1.58
C GLU A 19 5.98 0.74 -2.06
N LYS A 20 6.52 1.32 -3.13
CA LYS A 20 5.93 2.50 -3.77
C LYS A 20 4.50 2.18 -4.24
N PRO A 21 3.47 2.94 -3.80
CA PRO A 21 2.12 2.74 -4.26
C PRO A 21 2.00 3.12 -5.74
N LYS A 22 1.09 2.45 -6.44
CA LYS A 22 0.78 2.70 -7.86
C LYS A 22 -0.55 3.44 -7.96
N PRO A 23 -0.56 4.78 -7.90
CA PRO A 23 -1.80 5.54 -8.05
C PRO A 23 -2.41 5.31 -9.43
N VAL A 24 -3.73 5.21 -9.49
CA VAL A 24 -4.44 4.99 -10.74
C VAL A 24 -4.53 6.30 -11.54
N PRO A 25 -4.13 6.30 -12.83
CA PRO A 25 -4.21 7.50 -13.66
C PRO A 25 -5.67 7.93 -13.84
N GLY A 26 -5.91 9.25 -13.74
CA GLY A 26 -7.24 9.84 -13.85
C GLY A 26 -8.11 9.72 -12.59
N CYS A 27 -7.55 9.28 -11.46
CA CYS A 27 -8.21 9.39 -10.15
C CYS A 27 -7.50 10.44 -9.30
N ASP A 28 -8.23 11.51 -8.96
CA ASP A 28 -7.69 12.61 -8.16
C ASP A 28 -7.29 12.17 -6.75
N VAL A 29 -8.07 11.27 -6.13
CA VAL A 29 -7.78 10.72 -4.80
C VAL A 29 -6.47 9.93 -4.81
N CYS A 30 -6.33 8.97 -5.73
CA CYS A 30 -5.08 8.22 -5.85
C CYS A 30 -3.89 9.13 -6.17
N GLY A 31 -4.07 10.13 -7.04
CA GLY A 31 -3.04 11.11 -7.35
C GLY A 31 -2.63 11.95 -6.14
N ALA A 32 -3.58 12.38 -5.32
CA ALA A 32 -3.33 13.13 -4.10
C ALA A 32 -2.61 12.29 -3.04
N CYS A 33 -3.10 11.07 -2.76
CA CYS A 33 -2.45 10.15 -1.84
C CYS A 33 -1.02 9.80 -2.30
N GLY A 34 -0.79 9.69 -3.61
CA GLY A 34 0.54 9.43 -4.16
C GLY A 34 1.53 10.57 -3.91
N ARG A 35 1.08 11.83 -3.95
CA ARG A 35 1.93 13.00 -3.62
C ARG A 35 2.25 13.04 -2.13
N GLN A 36 1.23 12.89 -1.28
CA GLN A 36 1.39 12.86 0.17
C GLN A 36 2.29 11.70 0.61
N TRP A 37 2.22 10.56 -0.08
CA TRP A 37 3.09 9.42 0.20
C TRP A 37 4.57 9.74 -0.06
N VAL A 38 4.88 10.51 -1.09
CA VAL A 38 6.27 10.94 -1.37
C VAL A 38 6.77 11.86 -0.25
N GLU A 39 5.91 12.78 0.23
CA GLU A 39 6.26 13.66 1.34
C GLU A 39 6.37 12.91 2.67
N ALA A 40 5.57 11.88 2.89
CA ALA A 40 5.58 11.07 4.10
C ALA A 40 6.74 10.07 4.16
N THR A 41 7.32 9.72 3.01
CA THR A 41 8.46 8.79 2.91
C THR A 41 9.82 9.49 2.80
N ASP A 42 9.85 10.81 2.56
CA ASP A 42 11.10 11.58 2.53
C ASP A 42 11.54 11.99 3.94
N PRO A 43 12.69 11.48 4.46
CA PRO A 43 13.20 11.83 5.79
C PRO A 43 13.50 13.32 5.99
N LYS A 44 13.59 14.10 4.91
CA LYS A 44 13.84 15.54 4.94
C LYS A 44 12.56 16.37 4.93
N SER A 45 11.41 15.73 4.71
CA SER A 45 10.12 16.39 4.73
C SER A 45 9.66 16.63 6.17
N PRO A 46 9.08 17.79 6.50
CA PRO A 46 8.44 18.01 7.79
C PRO A 46 7.23 17.09 8.02
N ALA A 47 6.73 16.44 6.96
CA ALA A 47 5.64 15.48 6.99
C ALA A 47 6.12 14.01 7.05
N TYR A 48 7.41 13.75 7.31
CA TYR A 48 7.96 12.39 7.38
C TYR A 48 7.27 11.56 8.47
N ASP A 49 6.45 10.61 8.03
CA ASP A 49 5.71 9.69 8.88
C ASP A 49 5.47 8.40 8.10
N LEU A 50 6.22 7.36 8.48
CA LEU A 50 6.13 6.05 7.82
C LEU A 50 4.80 5.35 8.10
N SER A 51 4.17 5.59 9.25
CA SER A 51 2.83 5.05 9.55
C SER A 51 1.80 5.68 8.62
N HIS A 52 1.86 6.99 8.45
CA HIS A 52 1.00 7.71 7.50
C HIS A 52 1.24 7.27 6.05
N ALA A 53 2.49 7.05 5.65
CA ALA A 53 2.82 6.51 4.34
C ALA A 53 2.19 5.13 4.09
N VAL A 54 2.14 4.26 5.11
CA VAL A 54 1.48 2.95 4.99
C VAL A 54 -0.03 3.12 4.79
N ASP A 55 -0.68 4.00 5.54
CA ASP A 55 -2.12 4.26 5.39
C ASP A 55 -2.46 4.77 3.98
N LEU A 56 -1.68 5.72 3.47
CA LEU A 56 -1.84 6.24 2.10
C LEU A 56 -1.64 5.14 1.04
N ALA A 57 -0.67 4.24 1.25
CA ALA A 57 -0.45 3.11 0.35
C ALA A 57 -1.62 2.12 0.38
N ILE A 58 -2.20 1.85 1.56
CA ILE A 58 -3.38 1.01 1.71
C ILE A 58 -4.59 1.66 1.04
N GLU A 59 -4.79 2.97 1.21
CA GLU A 59 -5.89 3.71 0.59
C GLU A 59 -5.80 3.62 -0.93
N ILE A 60 -4.63 3.88 -1.53
CA ILE A 60 -4.43 3.75 -2.99
C ILE A 60 -4.73 2.32 -3.47
N ARG A 61 -4.36 1.30 -2.69
CA ARG A 61 -4.57 -0.11 -3.04
C ARG A 61 -6.04 -0.53 -2.93
N ARG A 62 -6.78 0.00 -1.96
CA ARG A 62 -8.18 -0.36 -1.68
C ARG A 62 -9.20 0.57 -2.35
N HIS A 63 -8.75 1.69 -2.92
CA HIS A 63 -9.64 2.69 -3.48
C HIS A 63 -10.53 2.12 -4.60
N PRO A 64 -11.87 2.17 -4.45
CA PRO A 64 -12.78 1.63 -5.44
C PRO A 64 -12.85 2.52 -6.68
N HIS A 65 -12.40 2.01 -7.83
CA HIS A 65 -12.61 2.66 -9.12
C HIS A 65 -13.82 2.05 -9.83
N ASP A 66 -14.98 2.70 -9.72
CA ASP A 66 -16.22 2.22 -10.35
C ASP A 66 -16.11 2.02 -11.87
N TRP A 67 -15.31 2.86 -12.53
CA TRP A 67 -15.04 2.71 -13.96
C TRP A 67 -14.21 1.46 -14.30
N LYS A 68 -13.28 1.03 -13.43
CA LYS A 68 -12.57 -0.25 -13.58
C LYS A 68 -13.47 -1.44 -13.25
N LYS A 69 -14.32 -1.35 -12.23
CA LYS A 69 -15.28 -2.41 -11.88
C LYS A 69 -16.21 -2.73 -13.06
N LYS A 70 -16.80 -1.69 -13.68
CA LYS A 70 -17.64 -1.85 -14.88
C LYS A 70 -16.88 -2.43 -16.08
N ALA A 71 -15.60 -2.09 -16.26
CA ALA A 71 -14.78 -2.68 -17.32
C ALA A 71 -14.46 -4.17 -17.08
N ALA A 72 -14.15 -4.56 -15.84
CA ALA A 72 -13.91 -5.95 -15.46
C ALA A 72 -15.19 -6.81 -15.61
N GLU A 73 -16.34 -6.28 -15.21
CA GLU A 73 -17.64 -6.95 -15.38
C GLU A 73 -17.95 -7.22 -16.85
N ARG A 74 -17.73 -6.23 -17.73
CA ARG A 74 -17.89 -6.41 -19.19
C ARG A 74 -16.99 -7.51 -19.75
N ARG A 75 -15.72 -7.57 -19.32
CA ARG A 75 -14.79 -8.62 -19.74
C ARG A 75 -15.23 -10.01 -19.28
N ARG A 76 -15.72 -10.13 -18.05
CA ARG A 76 -16.26 -11.40 -17.54
C ARG A 76 -17.48 -11.85 -18.33
N LYS A 77 -18.44 -10.95 -18.59
CA LYS A 77 -19.61 -11.25 -19.43
C LYS A 77 -19.25 -11.63 -20.87
N ALA A 78 -18.18 -11.07 -21.42
CA ALA A 78 -17.69 -11.41 -22.75
C ALA A 78 -16.96 -12.77 -22.82
N ALA A 79 -16.39 -13.25 -21.70
CA ALA A 79 -15.73 -14.56 -21.62
C ALA A 79 -16.71 -15.72 -21.38
N GLU A 80 -17.92 -15.41 -20.90
CA GLU A 80 -18.99 -16.37 -20.61
C GLU A 80 -19.93 -16.59 -21.82
N LYS A 81 -19.67 -15.92 -22.96
CA LYS A 81 -20.45 -15.98 -24.19
C LYS A 81 -19.60 -16.47 -25.36
#